data_AF-A0A2V7M3S7-F1
#
_entry.id   AF-A0A2V7M3S7-F1
#
_cell.length_a   1.000
_cell.length_b   1.000
_cell.length_c   1.000
_cell.angle_alpha   90.00
_cell.angle_beta   90.00
_cell.angle_gamma   90.00
#
_symmetry.space_group_name_H-M   'P 1'
#
loop_
_entity.id
_entity.type
_entity.pdbx_description
1 polymer ?
#
loop_
_entity_poly.entity_id
_entity_poly.type
_entity_poly.pdbx_seq_one_letter_code
_entity_poly.pdbx_strand_id
1 'polypeptide(L)'
;MVGTRFSRRALWLTVVTFTLAACGMGAPSPPIQVPVPSTAAEASTGFDNRSNGAANDSIHQADQDAFDEVEEIADGLGPLYNAQSCRECHQNPTSGGPSQITELRVGHLGPDGRFENADIPIARGSVTISGRTLVNDRAICPNAAFPDSEIQERVPDTETIRTTRASLNLLGDGLVEAVADETL
;
A
#
# COMPACT_ATOMS: atom_id res chain seq x y z
N MET A 1 55.87 62.68 27.38
CA MET A 1 56.37 62.21 26.07
C MET A 1 56.91 60.80 26.26
N VAL A 2 56.14 59.79 25.88
CA VAL A 2 56.54 58.37 25.90
C VAL A 2 56.16 57.80 24.54
N GLY A 3 57.17 57.36 23.80
CA GLY A 3 57.05 56.92 22.41
C GLY A 3 56.49 55.52 22.30
N THR A 4 55.55 55.33 21.38
CA THR A 4 55.05 54.03 20.96
C THR A 4 55.51 53.73 19.54
N ARG A 5 56.18 52.58 19.41
CA ARG A 5 56.83 52.08 18.19
C ARG A 5 55.77 51.58 17.19
N PHE A 6 55.88 52.00 15.93
CA PHE A 6 55.12 51.42 14.82
C PHE A 6 55.66 50.02 14.48
N SER A 7 54.82 48.99 14.63
CA SER A 7 55.11 47.63 14.18
C SER A 7 54.56 47.45 12.76
N ARG A 8 55.45 47.22 11.80
CA ARG A 8 55.09 46.85 10.42
C ARG A 8 54.66 45.38 10.40
N ARG A 9 53.37 45.11 10.19
CA ARG A 9 52.90 43.75 9.87
C ARG A 9 52.94 43.56 8.36
N ALA A 10 53.85 42.70 7.90
CA ALA A 10 53.89 42.23 6.52
C ALA A 10 52.67 41.35 6.24
N LEU A 11 51.87 41.72 5.25
CA LEU A 11 50.74 40.94 4.77
C LEU A 11 51.27 39.87 3.81
N TRP A 12 51.33 38.61 4.25
CA TRP A 12 51.65 37.48 3.39
C TRP A 12 50.35 37.01 2.71
N LEU A 13 50.20 37.28 1.41
CA LEU A 13 49.16 36.65 0.59
C LEU A 13 49.60 35.22 0.25
N THR A 14 48.95 34.23 0.84
CA THR A 14 49.09 32.83 0.43
C THR A 14 48.18 32.57 -0.75
N VAL A 15 48.76 32.28 -1.93
CA VAL A 15 48.00 31.81 -3.09
C VAL A 15 47.59 30.36 -2.83
N VAL A 16 46.29 30.12 -2.62
CA VAL A 16 45.73 28.78 -2.54
C VAL A 16 45.35 28.35 -3.95
N THR A 17 46.15 27.49 -4.56
CA THR A 17 45.79 26.81 -5.82
C THR A 17 44.80 25.69 -5.53
N PHE A 18 43.54 25.88 -5.93
CA PHE A 18 42.54 24.82 -5.98
C PHE A 18 42.79 23.94 -7.21
N THR A 19 43.28 22.71 -7.02
CA THR A 19 43.28 21.69 -8.07
C THR A 19 41.86 21.14 -8.23
N LEU A 20 41.18 21.47 -9.33
CA LEU A 20 39.97 20.76 -9.74
C LEU A 20 40.35 19.32 -10.09
N ALA A 21 40.00 18.38 -9.21
CA ALA A 21 39.96 16.98 -9.58
C ALA A 21 38.81 16.78 -10.57
N ALA A 22 39.13 16.60 -11.85
CA ALA A 22 38.16 16.19 -12.84
C ALA A 22 37.71 14.76 -12.49
N CYS A 23 36.47 14.61 -11.98
CA CYS A 23 35.82 13.31 -11.91
C CYS A 23 35.70 12.77 -13.33
N GLY A 24 36.52 11.77 -13.68
CA GLY A 24 36.35 11.04 -14.93
C GLY A 24 34.99 10.35 -14.92
N MET A 25 34.05 10.86 -15.71
CA MET A 25 32.81 10.16 -16.02
C MET A 25 33.20 8.95 -16.88
N GLY A 26 33.46 7.83 -16.23
CA GLY A 26 33.63 6.54 -16.92
C GLY A 26 32.39 6.25 -17.75
N ALA A 27 32.57 5.68 -18.93
CA ALA A 27 31.45 5.23 -19.74
C ALA A 27 30.57 4.28 -18.91
N PRO A 28 29.22 4.39 -18.99
CA PRO A 28 28.34 3.47 -18.28
C PRO A 28 28.69 2.04 -18.68
N SER A 29 28.75 1.15 -17.69
CA SER A 29 28.94 -0.28 -17.93
C SER A 29 27.91 -0.76 -18.96
N PRO A 30 28.30 -1.62 -19.92
CA PRO A 30 27.33 -2.21 -20.82
C PRO A 30 26.25 -2.95 -20.00
N PRO A 31 25.00 -2.96 -20.46
CA PRO A 31 23.93 -3.70 -19.78
C PRO A 31 24.34 -5.17 -19.68
N ILE A 32 24.08 -5.78 -18.52
CA ILE A 32 24.28 -7.21 -18.32
C ILE A 32 23.34 -7.93 -19.30
N GLN A 33 23.90 -8.56 -20.32
CA GLN A 33 23.16 -9.45 -21.22
C GLN A 33 23.14 -10.83 -20.58
N VAL A 34 22.07 -11.15 -19.86
CA VAL A 34 21.80 -12.53 -19.42
C VAL A 34 21.35 -13.30 -20.66
N PRO A 35 22.02 -14.39 -21.07
CA PRO A 35 21.57 -15.20 -22.20
C PRO A 35 20.21 -15.81 -21.86
N VAL A 36 19.14 -15.31 -22.48
CA VAL A 36 17.82 -15.97 -22.41
C VAL A 36 17.87 -17.16 -23.36
N PRO A 37 17.76 -18.41 -22.88
CA PRO A 37 17.74 -19.58 -23.75
C PRO A 37 16.56 -19.46 -24.72
N SER A 38 16.79 -19.70 -26.01
CA SER A 38 15.75 -19.65 -27.06
C SER A 38 14.65 -20.70 -26.89
N THR A 39 14.81 -21.59 -25.89
CA THR A 39 13.92 -22.70 -25.53
C THR A 39 13.33 -22.57 -24.13
N ALA A 40 13.57 -21.46 -23.43
CA ALA A 40 12.93 -21.23 -22.13
C ALA A 40 11.42 -21.08 -22.35
N ALA A 41 10.64 -21.89 -21.63
CA ALA A 41 9.19 -21.71 -21.59
C ALA A 41 8.86 -20.51 -20.69
N GLU A 42 7.86 -19.72 -21.08
CA GLU A 42 7.30 -18.70 -20.21
C GLU A 42 6.85 -19.33 -18.90
N ALA A 43 7.15 -18.65 -17.79
CA ALA A 43 6.67 -19.08 -16.48
C ALA A 43 5.14 -19.10 -16.48
N SER A 44 4.54 -20.03 -15.72
CA SER A 44 3.10 -20.02 -15.53
C SER A 44 2.69 -18.69 -14.90
N THR A 45 1.65 -18.07 -15.48
CA THR A 45 1.14 -16.79 -14.98
C THR A 45 0.39 -16.95 -13.65
N GLY A 46 0.03 -18.18 -13.24
CA GLY A 46 -0.71 -18.43 -12.00
C GLY A 46 -2.18 -17.97 -12.02
N PHE A 47 -2.71 -17.60 -13.19
CA PHE A 47 -4.08 -17.09 -13.35
C PHE A 47 -4.98 -18.01 -14.19
N ASP A 48 -4.63 -19.30 -14.35
CA ASP A 48 -5.46 -20.28 -15.06
C ASP A 48 -6.51 -20.96 -14.16
N ASN A 49 -6.65 -20.46 -12.93
CA ASN A 49 -7.55 -20.95 -11.90
C ASN A 49 -7.33 -22.42 -11.50
N ARG A 50 -6.10 -22.91 -11.66
CA ARG A 50 -5.70 -24.24 -11.18
C ARG A 50 -4.87 -24.13 -9.91
N SER A 51 -4.84 -25.22 -9.16
CA SER A 51 -3.98 -25.30 -8.00
C SER A 51 -2.50 -25.30 -8.39
N ASN A 52 -1.67 -24.67 -7.55
CA ASN A 52 -0.20 -24.75 -7.63
C ASN A 52 0.37 -26.05 -7.03
N GLY A 53 -0.49 -26.99 -6.62
CA GLY A 53 -0.10 -28.27 -6.02
C GLY A 53 -0.02 -28.26 -4.49
N ALA A 54 -0.16 -27.11 -3.81
CA ALA A 54 -0.30 -27.07 -2.35
C ALA A 54 -1.63 -27.67 -1.88
N ALA A 55 -2.67 -27.53 -2.71
CA ALA A 55 -3.94 -28.25 -2.63
C ALA A 55 -4.20 -29.01 -3.96
N ASN A 56 -5.25 -29.82 -4.03
CA ASN A 56 -5.71 -30.34 -5.33
C ASN A 56 -6.75 -29.39 -5.93
N ASP A 57 -7.02 -29.51 -7.23
CA ASP A 57 -7.96 -28.62 -7.94
C ASP A 57 -9.38 -28.64 -7.35
N SER A 58 -9.82 -29.76 -6.77
CA SER A 58 -11.15 -29.84 -6.15
C SER A 58 -11.23 -29.02 -4.87
N ILE A 59 -10.15 -28.96 -4.09
CA ILE A 59 -10.07 -28.12 -2.89
C ILE A 59 -9.97 -26.66 -3.31
N HIS A 60 -9.10 -26.34 -4.28
CA HIS A 60 -8.97 -24.98 -4.82
C HIS A 60 -10.32 -24.43 -5.32
N GLN A 61 -11.10 -25.25 -6.05
CA GLN A 61 -12.42 -24.83 -6.52
C GLN A 61 -13.39 -24.60 -5.36
N ALA A 62 -13.41 -25.47 -4.35
CA ALA A 62 -14.28 -25.28 -3.19
C ALA A 62 -13.90 -24.02 -2.37
N ASP A 63 -12.60 -23.77 -2.22
CA ASP A 63 -12.10 -22.55 -1.56
C ASP A 63 -12.46 -21.29 -2.37
N GLN A 64 -12.37 -21.37 -3.70
CA GLN A 64 -12.82 -20.29 -4.58
C GLN A 64 -14.33 -20.06 -4.46
N ASP A 65 -15.15 -21.11 -4.42
CA ASP A 65 -16.60 -20.96 -4.29
C ASP A 65 -16.97 -20.25 -2.99
N ALA A 66 -16.30 -20.58 -1.88
CA ALA A 66 -16.45 -19.87 -0.61
C ALA A 66 -15.91 -18.43 -0.67
N PHE A 67 -14.79 -18.20 -1.34
CA PHE A 67 -14.22 -16.86 -1.53
C PHE A 67 -15.13 -15.95 -2.37
N ASP A 68 -15.81 -16.53 -3.36
CA ASP A 68 -16.71 -15.86 -4.28
C ASP A 68 -18.14 -15.70 -3.73
N GLU A 69 -18.42 -16.28 -2.55
CA GLU A 69 -19.71 -16.17 -1.89
C GLU A 69 -20.10 -14.70 -1.69
N VAL A 70 -21.38 -14.41 -1.90
CA VAL A 70 -21.98 -13.10 -1.72
C VAL A 70 -22.79 -13.12 -0.44
N GLU A 71 -22.31 -12.39 0.56
CA GLU A 71 -22.94 -12.19 1.87
C GLU A 71 -24.15 -11.26 1.74
N GLU A 72 -25.30 -11.69 2.26
CA GLU A 72 -26.50 -10.89 2.35
C GLU A 72 -26.58 -10.17 3.71
N ILE A 73 -27.54 -9.25 3.84
CA ILE A 73 -27.78 -8.54 5.11
C ILE A 73 -28.03 -9.51 6.27
N ALA A 74 -28.73 -10.62 6.00
CA ALA A 74 -29.07 -11.63 7.00
C ALA A 74 -27.85 -12.40 7.53
N ASP A 75 -26.75 -12.41 6.78
CA ASP A 75 -25.53 -13.16 7.12
C ASP A 75 -24.59 -12.36 8.03
N GLY A 76 -24.85 -11.05 8.19
CA GLY A 76 -24.09 -10.17 9.07
C GLY A 76 -23.21 -9.15 8.35
N LEU A 77 -23.50 -8.85 7.09
CA LEU A 77 -22.74 -7.94 6.22
C LEU A 77 -22.41 -6.57 6.82
N GLY A 78 -23.27 -6.01 7.68
CA GLY A 78 -23.19 -4.60 8.05
C GLY A 78 -23.46 -4.28 9.54
N PRO A 79 -23.74 -3.00 9.86
CA PRO A 79 -24.37 -2.04 8.95
C PRO A 79 -23.41 -1.17 8.15
N LEU A 80 -22.10 -1.20 8.42
CA LEU A 80 -21.05 -0.52 7.66
C LEU A 80 -20.12 -1.57 7.05
N TYR A 81 -19.85 -1.47 5.75
CA TYR A 81 -19.12 -2.49 5.00
C TYR A 81 -18.50 -1.91 3.73
N ASN A 82 -17.63 -2.67 3.06
CA ASN A 82 -17.02 -2.24 1.79
C ASN A 82 -17.69 -2.92 0.59
N ALA A 83 -17.86 -4.24 0.68
CA ALA A 83 -18.34 -5.11 -0.38
C ALA A 83 -19.07 -6.33 0.20
N GLN A 84 -19.81 -7.07 -0.63
CA GLN A 84 -20.55 -8.27 -0.22
C GLN A 84 -19.79 -9.57 -0.46
N SER A 85 -18.64 -9.51 -1.13
CA SER A 85 -17.82 -10.70 -1.40
C SER A 85 -16.35 -10.34 -1.43
N CYS A 86 -15.48 -11.29 -1.05
CA CYS A 86 -14.03 -11.13 -1.12
C CYS A 86 -13.60 -10.83 -2.57
N ARG A 87 -14.25 -11.50 -3.53
CA ARG A 87 -14.01 -11.33 -4.96
C ARG A 87 -14.29 -9.92 -5.47
N GLU A 88 -15.14 -9.13 -4.83
CA GLU A 88 -15.45 -7.77 -5.34
C GLU A 88 -14.21 -6.88 -5.37
N CYS A 89 -13.30 -7.08 -4.41
CA CYS A 89 -11.98 -6.46 -4.41
C CYS A 89 -10.97 -7.37 -5.10
N HIS A 90 -10.88 -8.64 -4.70
CA HIS A 90 -9.81 -9.55 -5.08
C HIS A 90 -10.11 -10.37 -6.34
N GLN A 91 -10.18 -9.73 -7.53
CA GLN A 91 -10.57 -10.44 -8.76
C GLN A 91 -9.83 -10.04 -10.04
N ASN A 92 -8.62 -9.47 -9.95
CA ASN A 92 -7.90 -9.02 -11.16
C ASN A 92 -6.59 -9.79 -11.39
N PRO A 93 -6.46 -10.64 -12.43
CA PRO A 93 -7.46 -10.93 -13.47
C PRO A 93 -8.48 -12.02 -13.08
N THR A 94 -8.20 -12.78 -12.03
CA THR A 94 -9.05 -13.87 -11.54
C THR A 94 -9.34 -13.69 -10.06
N SER A 95 -10.34 -14.41 -9.54
CA SER A 95 -10.63 -14.42 -8.11
C SER A 95 -9.40 -14.84 -7.29
N GLY A 96 -9.18 -14.17 -6.16
CA GLY A 96 -7.95 -14.22 -5.36
C GLY A 96 -6.88 -13.24 -5.83
N GLY A 97 -7.05 -12.59 -6.99
CA GLY A 97 -6.12 -11.60 -7.54
C GLY A 97 -6.02 -10.30 -6.70
N PRO A 98 -5.09 -9.40 -7.04
CA PRO A 98 -4.98 -8.08 -6.42
C PRO A 98 -6.23 -7.21 -6.62
N SER A 99 -6.40 -6.24 -5.73
CA SER A 99 -7.52 -5.32 -5.79
C SER A 99 -7.38 -4.24 -6.87
N GLN A 100 -8.47 -3.96 -7.58
CA GLN A 100 -8.60 -2.81 -8.48
C GLN A 100 -9.16 -1.55 -7.78
N ILE A 101 -9.70 -1.73 -6.58
CA ILE A 101 -10.21 -0.66 -5.74
C ILE A 101 -9.36 -0.52 -4.48
N THR A 102 -9.42 0.66 -3.85
CA THR A 102 -8.64 0.94 -2.66
C THR A 102 -9.54 1.32 -1.50
N GLU A 103 -9.24 0.78 -0.32
CA GLU A 103 -9.81 1.24 0.93
C GLU A 103 -9.15 2.56 1.34
N LEU A 104 -9.94 3.43 1.97
CA LEU A 104 -9.43 4.66 2.55
C LEU A 104 -9.12 4.46 4.03
N ARG A 105 -7.89 4.75 4.44
CA ARG A 105 -7.48 4.81 5.84
C ARG A 105 -7.15 6.24 6.22
N VAL A 106 -7.62 6.65 7.39
CA VAL A 106 -7.53 8.03 7.85
C VAL A 106 -7.13 8.09 9.33
N GLY A 107 -6.51 9.20 9.72
CA GLY A 107 -6.13 9.51 11.09
C GLY A 107 -5.57 10.93 11.20
N HIS A 108 -5.03 11.25 12.37
CA HIS A 108 -4.43 12.56 12.64
C HIS A 108 -3.24 12.43 13.61
N LEU A 109 -2.52 13.53 13.84
CA LEU A 109 -1.53 13.60 14.91
C LEU A 109 -2.20 14.17 16.16
N GLY A 110 -2.04 13.46 17.28
CA GLY A 110 -2.42 13.94 18.60
C GLY A 110 -1.53 15.10 19.07
N PRO A 111 -1.87 15.70 20.23
CA PRO A 111 -1.12 16.83 20.79
C PRO A 111 0.36 16.55 21.09
N ASP A 112 0.73 15.28 21.23
CA ASP A 112 2.10 14.82 21.47
C ASP A 112 2.84 14.41 20.18
N GLY A 113 2.21 14.62 19.02
CA GLY A 113 2.76 14.30 17.71
C GLY A 113 2.68 12.83 17.34
N ARG A 114 1.96 11.98 18.08
CA ARG A 114 1.73 10.58 17.72
C ARG A 114 0.53 10.43 16.80
N PHE A 115 0.58 9.45 15.90
CA PHE A 115 -0.56 9.11 15.06
C PHE A 115 -1.68 8.51 15.92
N GLU A 116 -2.89 9.00 15.71
CA GLU A 116 -4.12 8.54 16.33
C GLU A 116 -5.09 8.08 15.23
N ASN A 117 -5.74 6.94 15.48
CA ASN A 117 -6.81 6.44 14.62
C ASN A 117 -8.01 7.39 14.68
N ALA A 118 -8.80 7.40 13.61
CA ALA A 118 -9.92 8.32 13.52
C ALA A 118 -11.10 7.95 14.41
N ASP A 119 -11.76 8.97 14.94
CA ASP A 119 -13.07 8.86 15.56
C ASP A 119 -14.10 9.40 14.57
N ILE A 120 -14.91 8.52 13.97
CA ILE A 120 -15.80 8.87 12.86
C ILE A 120 -17.24 9.01 13.38
N PRO A 121 -17.84 10.21 13.33
CA PRO A 121 -19.23 10.41 13.64
C PRO A 121 -20.11 9.87 12.50
N ILE A 122 -21.13 9.09 12.86
CA ILE A 122 -22.17 8.58 11.98
C ILE A 122 -23.54 9.02 12.48
N ALA A 123 -24.61 8.67 11.75
CA ALA A 123 -25.99 8.95 12.14
C ALA A 123 -26.23 10.45 12.45
N ARG A 124 -25.64 11.35 11.65
CA ARG A 124 -25.67 12.81 11.86
C ARG A 124 -25.00 13.26 13.17
N GLY A 125 -24.00 12.52 13.64
CA GLY A 125 -23.21 12.84 14.83
C GLY A 125 -23.80 12.37 16.14
N SER A 126 -24.89 11.58 16.12
CA SER A 126 -25.45 11.00 17.35
C SER A 126 -24.62 9.83 17.89
N VAL A 127 -23.78 9.22 17.06
CA VAL A 127 -22.88 8.12 17.42
C VAL A 127 -21.51 8.40 16.81
N THR A 128 -20.46 8.11 17.57
CA THR A 128 -19.07 8.14 17.10
C THR A 128 -18.50 6.73 17.19
N ILE A 129 -17.89 6.25 16.11
CA ILE A 129 -17.11 5.02 16.13
C ILE A 129 -15.67 5.42 16.35
N SER A 130 -15.13 5.07 17.51
CA SER A 130 -13.76 5.44 17.88
C SER A 130 -12.71 4.46 17.37
N GLY A 131 -11.50 4.96 17.14
CA GLY A 131 -10.33 4.14 16.83
C GLY A 131 -10.38 3.44 15.46
N ARG A 132 -11.11 4.00 14.50
CA ARG A 132 -11.26 3.48 13.13
C ARG A 132 -9.92 3.46 12.40
N THR A 133 -9.62 2.33 11.77
CA THR A 133 -8.44 2.14 10.92
C THR A 133 -8.74 2.27 9.43
N LEU A 134 -10.01 2.17 9.05
CA LEU A 134 -10.52 2.31 7.69
C LEU A 134 -11.84 3.06 7.69
N VAL A 135 -12.19 3.64 6.55
CA VAL A 135 -13.49 4.25 6.27
C VAL A 135 -14.25 3.31 5.36
N ASN A 136 -15.44 2.87 5.77
CA ASN A 136 -16.24 1.94 5.01
C ASN A 136 -16.89 2.64 3.82
N ASP A 137 -16.90 1.98 2.67
CA ASP A 137 -17.43 2.56 1.41
C ASP A 137 -18.96 2.52 1.34
N ARG A 138 -19.61 1.64 2.12
CA ARG A 138 -21.04 1.39 2.09
C ARG A 138 -21.66 1.32 3.48
N ALA A 139 -22.95 1.59 3.51
CA ALA A 139 -23.79 1.47 4.69
C ALA A 139 -25.17 0.91 4.35
N ILE A 140 -25.73 0.10 5.24
CA ILE A 140 -27.13 -0.32 5.19
C ILE A 140 -27.97 0.80 5.81
N CYS A 141 -28.78 1.49 5.01
CA CYS A 141 -29.57 2.65 5.44
C CYS A 141 -30.98 2.65 4.82
N PRO A 142 -32.06 2.84 5.61
CA PRO A 142 -32.10 2.72 7.07
C PRO A 142 -31.86 1.27 7.52
N ASN A 143 -31.59 1.06 8.81
CA ASN A 143 -31.44 -0.29 9.38
C ASN A 143 -32.08 -0.38 10.78
N ALA A 144 -32.12 -1.58 11.37
CA ALA A 144 -32.77 -1.80 12.66
C ALA A 144 -32.20 -0.95 13.82
N ALA A 145 -30.90 -0.66 13.80
CA ALA A 145 -30.24 0.19 14.80
C ALA A 145 -30.43 1.70 14.52
N PHE A 146 -30.57 2.06 13.25
CA PHE A 146 -30.72 3.44 12.77
C PHE A 146 -31.92 3.53 11.81
N PRO A 147 -33.17 3.49 12.32
CA PRO A 147 -34.36 3.41 11.49
C PRO A 147 -34.62 4.69 10.67
N ASP A 148 -34.11 5.83 11.14
CA ASP A 148 -34.39 7.15 10.58
C ASP A 148 -33.12 7.95 10.25
N SER A 149 -31.96 7.29 10.12
CA SER A 149 -30.68 7.97 9.92
C SER A 149 -29.79 7.28 8.89
N GLU A 150 -29.14 8.08 8.04
CA GLU A 150 -28.03 7.64 7.19
C GLU A 150 -26.76 7.54 8.06
N ILE A 151 -26.03 6.44 7.91
CA ILE A 151 -24.82 6.19 8.69
C ILE A 151 -23.56 6.08 7.85
N GLN A 152 -23.65 6.32 6.54
CA GLN A 152 -22.48 6.30 5.65
C GLN A 152 -21.36 7.14 6.23
N GLU A 153 -20.20 6.51 6.41
CA GLU A 153 -19.05 7.18 6.99
C GLU A 153 -18.56 8.30 6.08
N ARG A 154 -18.17 9.41 6.71
CA ARG A 154 -17.55 10.55 6.04
C ARG A 154 -16.29 10.89 6.81
N VAL A 155 -15.21 11.12 6.08
CA VAL A 155 -13.93 11.49 6.69
C VAL A 155 -14.10 12.81 7.43
N PRO A 156 -13.86 12.86 8.75
CA PRO A 156 -13.86 14.12 9.48
C PRO A 156 -12.76 15.06 8.97
N ASP A 157 -12.99 16.37 9.05
CA ASP A 157 -11.99 17.37 8.64
C ASP A 157 -10.72 17.34 9.51
N THR A 158 -10.81 16.77 10.72
CA THR A 158 -9.67 16.54 11.62
C THR A 158 -8.71 15.48 11.09
N GLU A 159 -9.20 14.52 10.29
CA GLU A 159 -8.41 13.41 9.77
C GLU A 159 -7.63 13.83 8.52
N THR A 160 -6.55 14.57 8.77
CA THR A 160 -5.70 15.18 7.75
C THR A 160 -4.64 14.20 7.21
N ILE A 161 -4.37 13.10 7.90
CA ILE A 161 -3.50 12.03 7.41
C ILE A 161 -4.38 10.99 6.71
N ARG A 162 -4.15 10.79 5.41
CA ARG A 162 -4.96 9.92 4.56
C ARG A 162 -4.07 9.05 3.69
N THR A 163 -4.47 7.80 3.50
CA THR A 163 -3.78 6.86 2.62
C THR A 163 -4.78 5.88 2.02
N THR A 164 -4.58 5.55 0.75
CA THR A 164 -5.34 4.49 0.08
C THR A 164 -4.56 3.18 0.15
N ARG A 165 -5.28 2.06 0.29
CA ARG A 165 -4.70 0.72 0.32
C ARG A 165 -5.45 -0.19 -0.64
N ALA A 166 -4.73 -0.82 -1.57
CA ALA A 166 -5.23 -1.94 -2.34
C ALA A 166 -4.83 -3.25 -1.64
N SER A 167 -5.72 -4.23 -1.64
CA SER A 167 -5.39 -5.57 -1.18
C SER A 167 -4.42 -6.25 -2.16
N LEU A 168 -3.49 -7.03 -1.59
CA LEU A 168 -2.47 -7.75 -2.35
C LEU A 168 -3.05 -8.99 -3.03
N ASN A 169 -2.25 -9.57 -3.94
CA ASN A 169 -2.57 -10.82 -4.59
C ASN A 169 -2.50 -11.99 -3.58
N LEU A 170 -3.57 -12.78 -3.46
CA LEU A 170 -3.58 -13.98 -2.63
C LEU A 170 -2.91 -15.17 -3.33
N LEU A 171 -2.79 -15.10 -4.66
CA LEU A 171 -2.14 -16.12 -5.49
C LEU A 171 -0.60 -15.99 -5.49
N GLY A 172 -0.06 -15.02 -4.74
CA GLY A 172 1.37 -14.69 -4.71
C GLY A 172 1.79 -13.75 -5.85
N ASP A 173 3.06 -13.34 -5.88
CA ASP A 173 3.59 -12.41 -6.90
C ASP A 173 4.02 -13.12 -8.21
N GLY A 174 3.67 -14.40 -8.35
CA GLY A 174 4.08 -15.26 -9.46
C GLY A 174 5.49 -15.82 -9.29
N LEU A 175 5.91 -16.64 -10.26
CA LEU A 175 7.29 -17.12 -10.36
C LEU A 175 8.19 -16.01 -10.92
N VAL A 176 9.40 -15.89 -10.39
CA VAL A 176 10.42 -14.98 -10.92
C VAL A 176 11.11 -15.66 -12.10
N GLU A 177 11.08 -15.02 -13.27
CA GLU A 177 11.78 -15.54 -14.45
C GLU A 177 13.27 -15.81 -14.18
N ALA A 178 13.82 -16.84 -14.82
CA ALA A 178 15.22 -17.25 -14.70
C ALA A 178 15.67 -17.74 -13.30
N VAL A 179 14.75 -17.99 -12.36
CA VAL A 179 14.99 -18.78 -11.14
C VAL A 179 14.29 -20.12 -11.31
N ALA A 180 15.05 -21.22 -11.26
CA ALA A 180 14.47 -22.54 -11.43
C ALA A 180 13.68 -22.94 -10.16
N ASP A 181 12.53 -23.61 -10.30
CA ASP A 181 11.70 -24.02 -9.17
C ASP A 181 12.48 -24.85 -8.14
N GLU A 182 13.48 -25.63 -8.57
CA GLU A 182 14.32 -26.42 -7.67
C GLU A 182 15.23 -25.57 -6.76
N THR A 183 15.27 -24.25 -6.96
CA THR A 183 16.08 -23.30 -6.18
C THR A 183 15.29 -22.50 -5.15
N LEU A 184 13.97 -22.69 -5.09
CA LEU A 184 13.05 -22.10 -4.09
C LEU A 184 12.69 -23.13 -3.01
#